data_AF-A0A1Q7LFS0-F1
#
_entry.id   AF-A0A1Q7LFS0-F1
#
_cell.length_a   1.000
_cell.length_b   1.000
_cell.length_c   1.000
_cell.angle_alpha   90.00
_cell.angle_beta   90.00
_cell.angle_gamma   90.00
#
_symmetry.space_group_name_H-M   'P 1'
#
loop_
_entity.id
_entity.type
_entity.pdbx_description
1 polymer ?
#
loop_
_entity_poly.entity_id
_entity_poly.type
_entity_poly.pdbx_seq_one_letter_code
_entity_poly.pdbx_strand_id
1 'polypeptide(L)'
;MVALPFLVNACINEPTAGGVGSRLSAARLVAVDPVSLKLDPIAGNFPPPDFLRQTGNGPYSQAQWTNKLALDGKFSVLLAKSVDFSSCYTATPQNGCAAFAAAIVTGVEGITIADLGDIGFSVNGDCGAGSPRFNLLYDTNGDGQADGVAFYGCAAHVSGSVADWTSMTASAAAPDFCYTFPSDACTLTPAATVVELSVLVDEKGTWHIDRVQAAAATTGEPNGT
;
A
#
# COMPACT_ATOMS: atom_id res chain seq x y z
N MET A 1 -3.03 61.88 36.94
CA MET A 1 -3.24 61.24 35.63
C MET A 1 -3.89 59.90 35.90
N VAL A 2 -5.17 59.80 35.58
CA VAL A 2 -6.10 58.74 36.00
C VAL A 2 -6.22 57.73 34.87
N ALA A 3 -6.13 56.44 35.21
CA ALA A 3 -6.48 55.33 34.33
C ALA A 3 -8.00 55.13 34.33
N LEU A 4 -8.60 54.90 33.15
CA LEU A 4 -9.92 54.27 33.02
C LEU A 4 -9.97 53.41 31.74
N PRO A 5 -10.60 52.22 31.79
CA PRO A 5 -10.78 51.26 30.69
C PRO A 5 -12.11 51.49 29.95
N PHE A 6 -12.27 50.88 28.78
CA PHE A 6 -13.56 50.77 28.11
C PHE A 6 -14.08 49.33 28.15
N LEU A 7 -15.20 49.17 28.86
CA LEU A 7 -16.17 48.07 28.82
C LEU A 7 -17.53 48.72 28.57
N VAL A 8 -18.22 48.38 27.48
CA VAL A 8 -19.65 48.65 27.22
C VAL A 8 -20.09 47.69 26.08
N ASN A 9 -21.23 47.00 26.03
CA ASN A 9 -22.25 46.57 26.97
C ASN A 9 -22.91 45.33 26.35
N ALA A 10 -23.51 44.51 27.20
CA ALA A 10 -24.44 43.45 26.83
C ALA A 10 -25.75 44.00 26.25
N CYS A 11 -26.37 43.24 25.33
CA CYS A 11 -27.81 43.18 25.18
C CYS A 11 -28.23 41.70 25.11
N ILE A 12 -28.89 41.27 26.17
CA ILE A 12 -29.63 40.02 26.34
C ILE A 12 -30.94 40.13 25.55
N ASN A 13 -31.35 39.05 24.89
CA ASN A 13 -32.75 38.57 24.85
C ASN A 13 -32.79 37.17 24.23
N GLU A 14 -32.96 36.15 25.08
CA GLU A 14 -33.65 34.92 24.70
C GLU A 14 -35.16 35.16 24.59
N PRO A 15 -35.87 34.34 23.82
CA PRO A 15 -37.11 33.78 24.35
C PRO A 15 -37.14 32.25 24.26
N THR A 16 -37.63 31.65 25.33
CA THR A 16 -37.82 30.22 25.56
C THR A 16 -39.05 29.67 24.82
N ALA A 17 -38.92 28.40 24.39
CA ALA A 17 -39.93 27.34 24.28
C ALA A 17 -40.79 27.18 23.01
N GLY A 18 -40.68 25.98 22.40
CA GLY A 18 -41.84 25.22 21.90
C GLY A 18 -41.76 24.73 20.45
N GLY A 19 -41.17 23.55 20.21
CA GLY A 19 -41.27 22.86 18.93
C GLY A 19 -40.69 21.45 18.96
N VAL A 20 -41.52 20.47 19.29
CA VAL A 20 -41.21 19.04 19.22
C VAL A 20 -40.93 18.67 17.76
N GLY A 21 -39.68 18.41 17.44
CA GLY A 21 -39.25 17.94 16.13
C GLY A 21 -38.12 16.96 16.31
N SER A 22 -38.46 15.67 16.23
CA SER A 22 -37.52 14.56 16.11
C SER A 22 -36.45 14.89 15.07
N ARG A 23 -35.24 15.24 15.52
CA ARG A 23 -34.05 15.14 14.67
C ARG A 23 -33.63 13.68 14.69
N LEU A 24 -34.35 12.90 13.89
CA LEU A 24 -33.86 11.64 13.35
C LEU A 24 -32.39 11.84 12.98
N SER A 25 -31.54 10.94 13.48
CA SER A 25 -30.17 10.75 13.02
C SER A 25 -30.14 10.87 11.51
N ALA A 26 -29.65 12.01 11.03
CA ALA A 26 -29.15 12.09 9.67
C ALA A 26 -27.89 11.23 9.67
N ALA A 27 -28.08 9.93 9.46
CA ALA A 27 -27.09 9.08 8.84
C ALA A 27 -26.80 9.76 7.50
N ARG A 28 -25.85 10.70 7.54
CA ARG A 28 -25.18 11.17 6.36
C ARG A 28 -24.50 9.92 5.84
N LEU A 29 -25.07 9.32 4.79
CA LEU A 29 -24.31 8.47 3.90
C LEU A 29 -23.10 9.32 3.51
N VAL A 30 -21.99 9.10 4.20
CA VAL A 30 -20.68 9.47 3.72
C VAL A 30 -20.59 8.65 2.45
N ALA A 31 -20.81 9.28 1.31
CA ALA A 31 -20.23 8.78 0.08
C ALA A 31 -18.75 8.63 0.44
N VAL A 32 -18.30 7.38 0.58
CA VAL A 32 -16.90 7.07 0.80
C VAL A 32 -16.18 7.78 -0.34
N ASP A 33 -15.37 8.79 -0.02
CA ASP A 33 -14.54 9.43 -1.03
C ASP A 33 -13.84 8.28 -1.78
N PRO A 34 -13.89 8.24 -3.13
CA PRO A 34 -13.30 7.15 -3.87
C PRO A 34 -11.83 7.05 -3.45
N VAL A 35 -11.41 5.85 -3.03
CA VAL A 35 -10.02 5.59 -2.65
C VAL A 35 -9.13 6.01 -3.81
N SER A 36 -8.35 7.07 -3.61
CA SER A 36 -7.37 7.53 -4.60
C SER A 36 -6.05 6.85 -4.28
N LEU A 37 -5.77 5.77 -5.01
CA LEU A 37 -4.52 5.04 -4.87
C LEU A 37 -3.35 5.87 -5.38
N LYS A 38 -2.26 5.94 -4.60
CA LYS A 38 -0.97 6.46 -5.09
C LYS A 38 0.11 5.41 -4.90
N LEU A 39 1.10 5.45 -5.78
CA LEU A 39 2.28 4.59 -5.67
C LEU A 39 3.48 5.41 -5.20
N ASP A 40 4.12 4.96 -4.12
CA ASP A 40 5.36 5.54 -3.61
C ASP A 40 6.51 4.56 -3.88
N PRO A 41 7.34 4.81 -4.91
CA PRO A 41 8.49 3.96 -5.20
C PRO A 41 9.52 4.06 -4.08
N ILE A 42 9.93 2.91 -3.56
CA ILE A 42 10.92 2.79 -2.50
C ILE A 42 11.92 1.69 -2.84
N ALA A 43 13.21 2.00 -2.72
CA ALA A 43 14.26 1.00 -2.80
C ALA A 43 14.97 0.92 -1.45
N GLY A 44 15.62 -0.20 -1.19
CA GLY A 44 16.37 -0.32 0.04
C GLY A 44 17.19 -1.59 0.16
N ASN A 45 17.67 -1.80 1.38
CA ASN A 45 18.36 -3.00 1.81
C ASN A 45 17.78 -3.44 3.16
N PHE A 46 17.63 -4.75 3.36
CA PHE A 46 17.36 -5.35 4.66
C PHE A 46 18.70 -5.79 5.29
N PRO A 47 19.52 -4.89 5.87
CA PRO A 47 20.76 -5.33 6.51
C PRO A 47 20.45 -6.13 7.78
N PRO A 48 21.09 -7.28 8.03
CA PRO A 48 21.10 -7.89 9.36
C PRO A 48 21.97 -7.06 10.32
N PRO A 49 21.70 -7.02 11.64
CA PRO A 49 20.56 -7.59 12.37
C PRO A 49 19.36 -6.63 12.48
N ASP A 50 19.53 -5.38 12.06
CA ASP A 50 18.52 -4.34 12.18
C ASP A 50 17.76 -4.20 10.86
N PHE A 51 16.56 -4.77 10.80
CA PHE A 51 15.58 -4.59 9.70
C PHE A 51 15.11 -3.13 9.52
N LEU A 52 15.86 -2.15 10.01
CA LEU A 52 15.66 -0.75 9.70
C LEU A 52 15.92 -0.57 8.21
N ARG A 53 14.82 -0.50 7.44
CA ARG A 53 14.81 -0.26 5.99
C ARG A 53 15.75 0.93 5.70
N GLN A 54 16.92 0.68 5.14
CA GLN A 54 17.65 1.77 4.50
C GLN A 54 16.84 2.12 3.25
N THR A 55 16.19 3.27 3.23
CA THR A 55 15.29 3.69 2.14
C THR A 55 16.02 4.63 1.19
N GLY A 56 15.95 4.36 -0.11
CA GLY A 56 16.51 5.16 -1.17
C GLY A 56 17.14 4.32 -2.28
N ASN A 57 17.17 4.88 -3.49
CA ASN A 57 17.87 4.27 -4.62
C ASN A 57 19.36 4.11 -4.29
N GLY A 58 19.90 2.94 -4.60
CA GLY A 58 21.28 2.59 -4.29
C GLY A 58 21.93 1.79 -5.43
N PRO A 59 23.19 1.35 -5.23
CA PRO A 59 23.90 0.57 -6.24
C PRO A 59 23.27 -0.80 -6.53
N TYR A 60 22.42 -1.32 -5.63
CA TYR A 60 21.87 -2.67 -5.70
C TYR A 60 20.35 -2.74 -5.92
N SER A 61 19.65 -1.62 -5.75
CA SER A 61 18.20 -1.54 -5.92
C SER A 61 17.78 -0.15 -6.37
N GLN A 62 16.76 -0.10 -7.23
CA GLN A 62 16.18 1.13 -7.75
C GLN A 62 14.66 1.02 -7.79
N ALA A 63 13.99 2.08 -7.33
CA ALA A 63 12.56 2.29 -7.44
C ALA A 63 12.33 3.73 -7.90
N GLN A 64 11.70 3.91 -9.05
CA GLN A 64 11.41 5.26 -9.57
C GLN A 64 10.24 5.25 -10.54
N TRP A 65 9.53 6.36 -10.59
CA TRP A 65 8.56 6.62 -11.65
C TRP A 65 9.25 6.71 -13.01
N THR A 66 8.59 6.18 -14.04
CA THR A 66 9.02 6.29 -15.43
C THR A 66 7.94 6.91 -16.29
N ASN A 67 8.36 7.71 -17.28
CA ASN A 67 7.48 8.32 -18.29
C ASN A 67 7.11 7.34 -19.43
N LYS A 68 7.29 6.03 -19.24
CA LYS A 68 7.05 5.04 -20.28
C LYS A 68 5.54 4.82 -20.39
N LEU A 69 4.99 4.96 -21.61
CA LEU A 69 3.62 4.58 -21.91
C LEU A 69 3.43 3.08 -21.62
N ALA A 70 2.73 2.77 -20.53
CA ALA A 70 2.20 1.44 -20.21
C ALA A 70 0.71 1.39 -20.57
N LEU A 71 0.01 0.27 -20.32
CA LEU A 71 -1.27 -0.14 -20.93
C LEU A 71 -2.35 0.95 -21.05
N ASP A 72 -2.45 1.89 -20.09
CA ASP A 72 -3.43 2.99 -20.08
C ASP A 72 -2.83 4.38 -20.38
N GLY A 73 -1.54 4.43 -20.69
CA GLY A 73 -0.97 5.44 -21.58
C GLY A 73 -0.16 6.58 -20.97
N LYS A 74 0.19 6.61 -19.67
CA LYS A 74 1.06 7.72 -19.22
C LYS A 74 2.14 7.45 -18.16
N PHE A 75 2.11 6.43 -17.28
CA PHE A 75 3.26 6.12 -16.37
C PHE A 75 3.40 4.64 -15.94
N SER A 76 4.59 4.24 -15.49
CA SER A 76 4.82 2.98 -14.73
C SER A 76 5.95 3.15 -13.70
N VAL A 77 5.98 2.32 -12.66
CA VAL A 77 7.06 2.31 -11.66
C VAL A 77 8.12 1.30 -12.07
N LEU A 78 9.35 1.76 -12.29
CA LEU A 78 10.51 0.89 -12.43
C LEU A 78 10.88 0.36 -11.05
N LEU A 79 10.97 -0.95 -10.91
CA LEU A 79 11.56 -1.65 -9.79
C LEU A 79 12.71 -2.52 -10.31
N ALA A 80 13.90 -2.37 -9.76
CA ALA A 80 15.06 -3.13 -10.20
C ALA A 80 15.96 -3.54 -9.03
N LYS A 81 16.59 -4.69 -9.17
CA LYS A 81 17.61 -5.22 -8.26
C LYS A 81 18.72 -5.90 -9.06
N SER A 82 19.98 -5.62 -8.72
CA SER A 82 21.13 -6.08 -9.51
C SER A 82 21.77 -7.37 -9.00
N VAL A 83 21.40 -7.83 -7.81
CA VAL A 83 21.98 -8.99 -7.11
C VAL A 83 20.89 -10.00 -6.76
N ASP A 84 21.21 -11.28 -6.76
CA ASP A 84 20.25 -12.34 -6.44
C ASP A 84 20.08 -12.49 -4.92
N PHE A 85 18.85 -12.64 -4.42
CA PHE A 85 18.60 -12.88 -2.99
C PHE A 85 19.22 -14.18 -2.49
N SER A 86 19.26 -15.23 -3.33
CA SER A 86 19.89 -16.51 -2.99
C SER A 86 21.37 -16.35 -2.62
N SER A 87 22.04 -15.32 -3.13
CA SER A 87 23.44 -15.04 -2.79
C SER A 87 23.64 -14.73 -1.30
N CYS A 88 22.62 -14.28 -0.56
CA CYS A 88 22.70 -14.05 0.88
C CYS A 88 23.02 -15.32 1.68
N TYR A 89 22.67 -16.49 1.15
CA TYR A 89 22.81 -17.78 1.85
C TYR A 89 24.02 -18.59 1.36
N THR A 90 24.90 -17.96 0.59
CA THR A 90 26.14 -18.59 0.11
C THR A 90 27.29 -18.38 1.10
N ALA A 91 28.36 -19.17 0.98
CA ALA A 91 29.56 -19.01 1.81
C ALA A 91 30.25 -17.64 1.64
N THR A 92 29.98 -16.94 0.53
CA THR A 92 30.49 -15.60 0.25
C THR A 92 29.35 -14.70 -0.21
N PRO A 93 28.53 -14.17 0.71
CA PRO A 93 27.39 -13.33 0.37
C PRO A 93 27.78 -12.12 -0.46
N GLN A 94 26.99 -11.83 -1.50
CA GLN A 94 27.21 -10.63 -2.31
C GLN A 94 26.62 -9.41 -1.60
N ASN A 95 27.34 -8.28 -1.66
CA ASN A 95 26.80 -7.01 -1.18
C ASN A 95 25.51 -6.68 -1.94
N GLY A 96 24.48 -6.27 -1.21
CA GLY A 96 23.16 -5.99 -1.79
C GLY A 96 22.30 -7.23 -2.06
N CYS A 97 22.71 -8.42 -1.61
CA CYS A 97 21.86 -9.61 -1.72
C CYS A 97 20.50 -9.43 -1.03
N ALA A 98 20.43 -8.66 0.06
CA ALA A 98 19.20 -8.34 0.79
C ALA A 98 18.55 -7.02 0.31
N ALA A 99 19.00 -6.48 -0.83
CA ALA A 99 18.36 -5.31 -1.44
C ALA A 99 16.94 -5.63 -1.92
N PHE A 100 16.08 -4.62 -1.95
CA PHE A 100 14.73 -4.71 -2.49
C PHE A 100 14.35 -3.43 -3.22
N ALA A 101 13.38 -3.52 -4.10
CA ALA A 101 12.64 -2.37 -4.63
C ALA A 101 11.14 -2.67 -4.49
N ALA A 102 10.34 -1.65 -4.21
CA ALA A 102 8.90 -1.80 -4.06
C ALA A 102 8.17 -0.54 -4.51
N ALA A 103 6.89 -0.70 -4.84
CA ALA A 103 5.93 0.38 -4.94
C ALA A 103 4.94 0.23 -3.78
N ILE A 104 4.96 1.16 -2.83
CA ILE A 104 3.98 1.20 -1.74
C ILE A 104 2.67 1.74 -2.29
N VAL A 105 1.58 1.04 -2.03
CA VAL A 105 0.22 1.42 -2.41
C VAL A 105 -0.40 2.16 -1.24
N THR A 106 -0.55 3.48 -1.39
CA THR A 106 -1.14 4.33 -0.35
C THR A 106 -2.61 4.62 -0.64
N GLY A 107 -3.36 5.00 0.39
CA GLY A 107 -4.80 5.24 0.34
C GLY A 107 -5.64 4.03 0.76
N VAL A 108 -5.00 2.91 1.10
CA VAL A 108 -5.66 1.68 1.57
C VAL A 108 -5.50 1.46 3.07
N GLU A 109 -4.68 2.26 3.75
CA GLU A 109 -4.40 2.11 5.17
C GLU A 109 -5.68 2.25 6.01
N GLY A 110 -5.87 1.35 6.97
CA GLY A 110 -7.03 1.32 7.88
C GLY A 110 -8.31 0.73 7.30
N ILE A 111 -8.40 0.44 5.99
CA ILE A 111 -9.57 -0.28 5.44
C ILE A 111 -9.52 -1.75 5.84
N THR A 112 -10.67 -2.40 5.90
CA THR A 112 -10.72 -3.83 6.22
C THR A 112 -10.23 -4.69 5.04
N ILE A 113 -9.73 -5.89 5.30
CA ILE A 113 -9.38 -6.85 4.24
C ILE A 113 -10.60 -7.18 3.36
N ALA A 114 -11.81 -7.20 3.93
CA ALA A 114 -13.05 -7.35 3.17
C ALA A 114 -13.26 -6.21 2.18
N ASP A 115 -13.05 -4.96 2.61
CA ASP A 115 -13.24 -3.76 1.78
C ASP A 115 -12.08 -3.53 0.79
N LEU A 116 -10.88 -4.03 1.11
CA LEU A 116 -9.74 -4.05 0.18
C LEU A 116 -10.07 -4.89 -1.07
N GLY A 117 -10.83 -5.97 -0.91
CA GLY A 117 -11.36 -6.78 -2.01
C GLY A 117 -10.28 -7.46 -2.84
N ASP A 118 -10.42 -7.40 -4.16
CA ASP A 118 -9.41 -7.91 -5.08
C ASP A 118 -8.27 -6.89 -5.26
N ILE A 119 -7.04 -7.39 -5.18
CA ILE A 119 -5.81 -6.66 -5.46
C ILE A 119 -5.18 -7.15 -6.76
N GLY A 120 -4.55 -6.26 -7.51
CA GLY A 120 -3.94 -6.62 -8.79
C GLY A 120 -2.89 -5.64 -9.25
N PHE A 121 -2.05 -6.05 -10.19
CA PHE A 121 -1.15 -5.18 -10.94
C PHE A 121 -0.83 -5.78 -12.30
N SER A 122 -0.38 -4.94 -13.23
CA SER A 122 0.24 -5.33 -14.48
C SER A 122 1.76 -5.16 -14.38
N VAL A 123 2.50 -6.13 -14.91
CA VAL A 123 3.96 -6.13 -14.90
C VAL A 123 4.53 -6.35 -16.31
N ASN A 124 5.54 -5.55 -16.67
CA ASN A 124 6.46 -5.83 -17.76
C ASN A 124 7.81 -6.23 -17.17
N GLY A 125 8.16 -7.51 -17.33
CA GLY A 125 9.23 -8.20 -16.61
C GLY A 125 8.81 -9.64 -16.33
N ASP A 126 9.65 -10.40 -15.63
CA ASP A 126 9.27 -11.76 -15.24
C ASP A 126 8.15 -11.75 -14.19
N CYS A 127 7.13 -12.59 -14.36
CA CYS A 127 6.04 -12.73 -13.40
C CYS A 127 6.28 -14.03 -12.61
N GLY A 128 7.19 -13.95 -11.63
CA GLY A 128 7.63 -15.09 -10.85
C GLY A 128 6.71 -15.41 -9.67
N ALA A 129 6.96 -16.57 -9.04
CA ALA A 129 6.26 -16.97 -7.82
C ALA A 129 6.73 -16.16 -6.60
N GLY A 130 8.00 -15.76 -6.57
CA GLY A 130 8.58 -14.93 -5.51
C GLY A 130 8.56 -13.44 -5.83
N SER A 131 8.76 -13.04 -7.10
CA SER A 131 8.90 -11.63 -7.48
C SER A 131 8.39 -11.36 -8.92
N PRO A 132 7.66 -10.26 -9.16
CA PRO A 132 7.08 -9.36 -8.16
C PRO A 132 5.97 -10.05 -7.37
N ARG A 133 5.69 -9.56 -6.17
CA ARG A 133 4.58 -10.04 -5.33
C ARG A 133 3.94 -8.89 -4.56
N PHE A 134 2.69 -9.05 -4.16
CA PHE A 134 2.16 -8.20 -3.10
C PHE A 134 2.66 -8.68 -1.74
N ASN A 135 3.07 -7.73 -0.90
CA ASN A 135 3.16 -7.90 0.54
C ASN A 135 2.08 -7.02 1.19
N LEU A 136 1.23 -7.63 2.00
CA LEU A 136 0.16 -6.97 2.75
C LEU A 136 0.44 -7.10 4.24
N LEU A 137 0.82 -6.00 4.89
CA LEU A 137 0.90 -5.91 6.34
C LEU A 137 -0.50 -5.61 6.89
N TYR A 138 -0.92 -6.36 7.93
CA TYR A 138 -2.25 -6.26 8.49
C TYR A 138 -2.25 -6.18 10.00
N ASP A 139 -3.22 -5.46 10.55
CA ASP A 139 -3.52 -5.30 11.97
C ASP A 139 -4.79 -6.08 12.31
N THR A 140 -4.74 -6.89 13.36
CA THR A 140 -5.86 -7.71 13.83
C THR A 140 -6.46 -7.23 15.14
N ASN A 141 -5.78 -6.32 15.84
CA ASN A 141 -6.12 -5.90 17.19
C ASN A 141 -6.54 -4.41 17.28
N GLY A 142 -6.29 -3.62 16.24
CA GLY A 142 -6.72 -2.23 16.10
C GLY A 142 -5.76 -1.21 16.72
N ASP A 143 -4.53 -1.58 17.05
CA ASP A 143 -3.50 -0.67 17.57
C ASP A 143 -2.76 0.12 16.47
N GLY A 144 -3.08 -0.16 15.20
CA GLY A 144 -2.48 0.47 14.03
C GLY A 144 -1.10 -0.07 13.67
N GLN A 145 -0.64 -1.15 14.31
CA GLN A 145 0.62 -1.81 14.01
C GLN A 145 0.38 -3.14 13.28
N ALA A 146 1.35 -3.54 12.45
CA ALA A 146 1.25 -4.80 11.75
C ALA A 146 1.39 -5.97 12.73
N ASP A 147 0.32 -6.75 12.87
CA ASP A 147 0.31 -8.03 13.55
C ASP A 147 0.80 -9.16 12.64
N GLY A 148 0.79 -8.98 11.32
CA GLY A 148 1.27 -10.00 10.40
C GLY A 148 1.50 -9.49 8.99
N VAL A 149 1.89 -10.42 8.12
CA VAL A 149 2.08 -10.17 6.69
C VAL A 149 1.53 -11.32 5.85
N ALA A 150 0.95 -10.97 4.71
CA ALA A 150 0.40 -11.89 3.72
C ALA A 150 1.04 -11.64 2.34
N PHE A 151 1.26 -12.71 1.58
CA PHE A 151 2.00 -12.72 0.32
C PHE A 151 1.16 -13.26 -0.83
N TYR A 152 1.29 -12.61 -1.99
CA TYR A 152 0.57 -12.97 -3.22
C TYR A 152 1.54 -12.88 -4.39
N GLY A 153 2.05 -14.03 -4.83
CA GLY A 153 3.04 -14.15 -5.91
C GLY A 153 2.41 -13.96 -7.29
N CYS A 154 3.07 -13.20 -8.17
CA CYS A 154 2.54 -12.90 -9.50
C CYS A 154 2.16 -14.18 -10.29
N ALA A 155 3.05 -15.18 -10.31
CA ALA A 155 2.84 -16.42 -11.09
C ALA A 155 1.58 -17.21 -10.68
N ALA A 156 1.21 -17.20 -9.40
CA ALA A 156 0.06 -17.94 -8.88
C ALA A 156 -1.28 -17.29 -9.27
N HIS A 157 -1.27 -15.98 -9.54
CA HIS A 157 -2.46 -15.16 -9.71
C HIS A 157 -2.57 -14.51 -11.08
N VAL A 158 -1.88 -15.06 -12.10
CA VAL A 158 -1.94 -14.54 -13.48
C VAL A 158 -3.39 -14.53 -13.96
N SER A 159 -3.89 -13.34 -14.30
CA SER A 159 -5.25 -13.09 -14.75
C SER A 159 -5.34 -12.74 -16.25
N GLY A 160 -4.21 -12.45 -16.88
CA GLY A 160 -4.15 -12.24 -18.33
C GLY A 160 -2.81 -11.72 -18.82
N SER A 161 -2.67 -11.62 -20.14
CA SER A 161 -1.49 -11.04 -20.79
C SER A 161 -1.90 -10.22 -22.00
N VAL A 162 -1.37 -9.00 -22.12
CA VAL A 162 -1.59 -8.10 -23.25
C VAL A 162 -0.24 -7.55 -23.71
N ALA A 163 0.13 -7.85 -24.96
CA ALA A 163 1.48 -7.58 -25.48
C ALA A 163 2.55 -8.15 -24.52
N ASP A 164 3.52 -7.34 -24.10
CA ASP A 164 4.60 -7.73 -23.19
C ASP A 164 4.25 -7.52 -21.70
N TRP A 165 2.97 -7.34 -21.38
CA TRP A 165 2.51 -7.15 -20.00
C TRP A 165 1.72 -8.37 -19.52
N THR A 166 2.02 -8.81 -18.31
CA THR A 166 1.26 -9.83 -17.59
C THR A 166 0.51 -9.17 -16.45
N SER A 167 -0.78 -9.46 -16.29
CA SER A 167 -1.59 -9.00 -15.17
C SER A 167 -1.76 -10.11 -14.16
N MET A 168 -1.77 -9.75 -12.88
CA MET A 168 -2.18 -10.63 -11.79
C MET A 168 -3.35 -10.03 -11.01
N THR A 169 -4.24 -10.90 -10.50
CA THR A 169 -5.36 -10.51 -9.63
C THR A 169 -5.60 -11.58 -8.57
N ALA A 170 -5.63 -11.17 -7.30
CA ALA A 170 -5.84 -12.04 -6.15
C ALA A 170 -6.87 -11.44 -5.20
N SER A 171 -7.64 -12.29 -4.50
CA SER A 171 -8.45 -11.81 -3.37
C SER A 171 -7.53 -11.52 -2.19
N ALA A 172 -7.63 -10.32 -1.60
CA ALA A 172 -6.84 -9.98 -0.41
C ALA A 172 -7.10 -10.92 0.78
N ALA A 173 -8.26 -11.58 0.83
CA ALA A 173 -8.58 -12.55 1.88
C ALA A 173 -7.96 -13.94 1.66
N ALA A 174 -7.34 -14.21 0.50
CA ALA A 174 -6.81 -15.52 0.12
C ALA A 174 -5.34 -15.45 -0.34
N PRO A 175 -4.39 -15.21 0.59
CA PRO A 175 -2.97 -15.20 0.26
C PRO A 175 -2.43 -16.58 -0.07
N ASP A 176 -1.31 -16.62 -0.80
CA ASP A 176 -0.54 -17.85 -1.02
C ASP A 176 0.09 -18.34 0.29
N PHE A 177 0.55 -17.38 1.09
CA PHE A 177 1.18 -17.61 2.38
C PHE A 177 0.99 -16.38 3.28
N CYS A 178 0.85 -16.61 4.59
CA CYS A 178 0.78 -15.55 5.58
C CYS A 178 1.22 -16.07 6.95
N TYR A 179 1.66 -15.15 7.80
CA TYR A 179 1.95 -15.41 9.20
C TYR A 179 1.68 -14.16 10.05
N THR A 180 1.55 -14.36 11.37
CA THR A 180 1.17 -13.35 12.36
C THR A 180 2.19 -13.31 13.47
N PHE A 181 2.92 -12.21 13.60
CA PHE A 181 3.96 -12.01 14.60
C PHE A 181 3.45 -12.25 16.04
N PRO A 182 4.26 -12.88 16.91
CA PRO A 182 5.54 -13.54 16.65
C PRO A 182 5.39 -15.01 16.18
N SER A 183 4.17 -15.44 15.85
CA SER A 183 3.87 -16.82 15.44
C SER A 183 3.96 -17.03 13.92
N ASP A 184 4.13 -18.29 13.50
CA ASP A 184 4.07 -18.64 12.07
C ASP A 184 2.63 -18.97 11.62
N ALA A 185 1.64 -18.87 12.51
CA ALA A 185 0.25 -19.11 12.17
C ALA A 185 -0.32 -17.89 11.43
N CYS A 186 -1.14 -18.13 10.42
CA CYS A 186 -1.87 -17.05 9.76
C CYS A 186 -3.19 -16.77 10.48
N THR A 187 -3.35 -15.54 10.96
CA THR A 187 -4.61 -15.05 11.55
C THR A 187 -5.25 -13.93 10.75
N LEU A 188 -4.89 -13.79 9.47
CA LEU A 188 -5.55 -12.85 8.56
C LEU A 188 -7.04 -13.18 8.51
N THR A 189 -7.88 -12.18 8.78
CA THR A 189 -9.33 -12.31 8.66
C THR A 189 -9.89 -11.16 7.83
N PRO A 190 -11.10 -11.29 7.26
CA PRO A 190 -11.77 -10.19 6.57
C PRO A 190 -11.95 -8.91 7.43
N ALA A 191 -11.93 -9.03 8.76
CA ALA A 191 -12.08 -7.92 9.70
C ALA A 191 -10.75 -7.25 10.09
N ALA A 192 -9.60 -7.86 9.76
CA ALA A 192 -8.30 -7.21 9.93
C ALA A 192 -8.23 -5.95 9.06
N THR A 193 -7.37 -5.01 9.43
CA THR A 193 -7.18 -3.76 8.70
C THR A 193 -5.83 -3.73 8.01
N VAL A 194 -5.74 -3.01 6.88
CA VAL A 194 -4.50 -2.84 6.13
C VAL A 194 -3.59 -1.86 6.85
N VAL A 195 -2.33 -2.25 7.08
CA VAL A 195 -1.28 -1.35 7.57
C VAL A 195 -0.42 -0.83 6.43
N GLU A 196 -0.03 -1.70 5.50
CA GLU A 196 0.74 -1.35 4.31
C GLU A 196 0.45 -2.38 3.22
N LEU A 197 0.24 -1.93 1.99
CA LEU A 197 0.22 -2.79 0.81
C LEU A 197 1.38 -2.38 -0.10
N SER A 198 2.12 -3.33 -0.64
CA SER A 198 3.23 -3.03 -1.54
C SER A 198 3.39 -4.08 -2.63
N VAL A 199 3.74 -3.65 -3.84
CA VAL A 199 4.30 -4.53 -4.87
C VAL A 199 5.81 -4.55 -4.69
N LEU A 200 6.38 -5.69 -4.31
CA LEU A 200 7.79 -5.83 -3.97
C LEU A 200 8.52 -6.73 -4.96
N VAL A 201 9.76 -6.35 -5.28
CA VAL A 201 10.75 -7.18 -5.96
C VAL A 201 11.99 -7.34 -5.07
N ASP A 202 12.37 -8.59 -4.85
CA ASP A 202 13.59 -8.98 -4.14
C ASP A 202 14.41 -10.01 -4.91
N GLU A 203 14.05 -10.32 -6.15
CA GLU A 203 14.88 -11.14 -7.04
C GLU A 203 15.71 -10.27 -7.99
N LYS A 204 16.76 -10.85 -8.57
CA LYS A 204 17.59 -10.15 -9.55
C LYS A 204 16.78 -9.90 -10.83
N GLY A 205 16.66 -8.64 -11.23
CA GLY A 205 15.95 -8.31 -12.46
C GLY A 205 15.48 -6.85 -12.52
N THR A 206 14.66 -6.60 -13.53
CA THR A 206 14.06 -5.30 -13.81
C THR A 206 12.60 -5.49 -14.17
N TRP A 207 11.73 -4.75 -13.51
CA TRP A 207 10.28 -4.80 -13.67
C TRP A 207 9.72 -3.38 -13.83
N HIS A 208 8.67 -3.27 -14.63
CA HIS A 208 7.82 -2.08 -14.65
C HIS A 208 6.45 -2.50 -14.12
N ILE A 209 5.95 -1.79 -13.12
CA ILE A 209 4.65 -2.03 -12.50
C ILE A 209 3.68 -0.94 -12.94
N ASP A 210 2.49 -1.33 -13.37
CA ASP A 210 1.41 -0.45 -13.80
C ASP A 210 0.03 -1.03 -13.37
N ARG A 211 -1.04 -0.25 -13.51
CA ARG A 211 -2.44 -0.62 -13.23
C ARG A 211 -2.62 -1.33 -11.88
N VAL A 212 -2.05 -0.77 -10.82
CA VAL A 212 -2.23 -1.34 -9.49
C VAL A 212 -3.68 -1.13 -9.05
N GLN A 213 -4.36 -2.21 -8.69
CA GLN A 213 -5.74 -2.27 -8.27
C GLN A 213 -5.84 -2.67 -6.80
N ALA A 214 -6.69 -1.97 -6.05
CA ALA A 214 -7.04 -2.25 -4.66
C ALA A 214 -8.30 -1.46 -4.28
N ALA A 215 -9.12 -1.98 -3.36
CA ALA A 215 -10.31 -1.28 -2.85
C ALA A 215 -11.26 -0.79 -3.95
N ALA A 216 -11.45 -1.61 -4.99
CA ALA A 216 -12.21 -1.30 -6.21
C ALA A 216 -11.73 -0.05 -7.00
N ALA A 217 -10.56 0.49 -6.64
CA ALA A 217 -9.87 1.54 -7.36
C ALA A 217 -8.70 0.96 -8.17
N THR A 218 -8.29 1.68 -9.20
CA THR A 218 -7.07 1.40 -9.96
C THR A 218 -6.25 2.67 -10.00
N THR A 219 -4.92 2.54 -9.88
CA THR A 219 -4.02 3.67 -9.99
C THR A 219 -4.21 4.37 -11.32
N GLY A 220 -4.48 5.67 -11.25
CA GLY A 220 -4.40 6.58 -12.38
C GLY A 220 -3.54 7.75 -11.97
N GLU A 221 -2.23 7.66 -12.20
CA GLU A 221 -1.45 8.88 -12.39
C GLU A 221 -0.57 9.36 -11.23
N PRO A 222 0.74 9.70 -11.35
CA PRO A 222 1.34 10.63 -10.40
C PRO A 222 0.88 12.09 -10.58
N ASN A 223 0.12 12.43 -11.63
CA ASN A 223 -0.21 13.83 -11.96
C ASN A 223 -1.69 14.11 -12.27
N GLY A 224 -2.58 13.66 -11.40
CA GLY A 224 -3.90 14.26 -11.23
C GLY A 224 -4.99 13.80 -12.22
N THR A 225 -6.20 13.81 -11.66
CA THR A 225 -7.51 13.77 -12.31
C THR A 225 -7.61 14.67 -13.54
#